data_AF-A0A2V9WEI5-F1
#
_entry.id   AF-A0A2V9WEI5-F1
#
_cell.length_a   1.000
_cell.length_b   1.000
_cell.length_c   1.000
_cell.angle_alpha   90.00
_cell.angle_beta   90.00
_cell.angle_gamma   90.00
#
_symmetry.space_group_name_H-M   'P 1'
#
loop_
_entity.id
_entity.type
_entity.pdbx_description
1 polymer ?
#
loop_
_entity_poly.entity_id
_entity_poly.type
_entity_poly.pdbx_seq_one_letter_code
_entity_poly.pdbx_strand_id
1 'polypeptide(L)'
;SSSQAADLSQPMATRKVDPAYPLQLMRQNVAGTVILYAIIHADGTVGSVRVLRGVDDRLDQFASQAVAQWQFQPATKNGSPVDVEATFQIPFRPPRAGTNF
;
A
#
# COMPACT_ATOMS: atom_id res chain seq x y z
N SER A 1 -39.01 3.06 -8.32
CA SER A 1 -38.09 2.08 -8.91
C SER A 1 -36.74 2.21 -8.23
N SER A 2 -36.53 1.39 -7.21
CA SER A 2 -35.32 1.35 -6.36
C SER A 2 -34.18 0.70 -7.12
N SER A 3 -33.19 1.48 -7.52
CA SER A 3 -31.90 1.01 -8.00
C SER A 3 -31.18 0.31 -6.86
N GLN A 4 -31.34 -1.01 -6.75
CA GLN A 4 -30.56 -1.84 -5.84
C GLN A 4 -29.15 -1.98 -6.45
N ALA A 5 -28.35 -0.92 -6.32
CA ALA A 5 -26.92 -1.01 -6.51
C ALA A 5 -26.39 -2.05 -5.52
N ALA A 6 -25.60 -3.01 -5.98
CA ALA A 6 -24.97 -3.99 -5.09
C ALA A 6 -24.24 -3.23 -3.97
N ASP A 7 -24.54 -3.58 -2.71
CA ASP A 7 -23.95 -2.93 -1.55
C ASP A 7 -22.50 -3.42 -1.44
N LEU A 8 -21.56 -2.65 -1.99
CA LEU A 8 -20.14 -2.91 -1.96
C LEU A 8 -19.47 -1.91 -1.02
N SER A 9 -18.93 -2.39 0.09
CA SER A 9 -18.09 -1.60 0.98
C SER A 9 -16.62 -1.66 0.54
N GLN A 10 -15.88 -0.60 0.87
CA GLN A 10 -14.45 -0.53 0.59
C GLN A 10 -13.64 -1.11 1.76
N PRO A 11 -12.48 -1.72 1.49
CA PRO A 11 -11.62 -2.20 2.57
C PRO A 11 -11.04 -1.01 3.34
N MET A 12 -10.89 -1.16 4.67
CA MET A 12 -10.34 -0.12 5.53
C MET A 12 -9.08 -0.62 6.23
N ALA A 13 -7.97 0.10 6.12
CA ALA A 13 -6.72 -0.33 6.75
C ALA A 13 -6.85 -0.28 8.28
N THR A 14 -6.60 -1.40 8.94
CA THR A 14 -6.61 -1.54 10.40
C THR A 14 -5.19 -1.54 10.97
N ARG A 15 -4.21 -2.02 10.20
CA ARG A 15 -2.79 -1.97 10.55
C ARG A 15 -1.96 -1.63 9.32
N LYS A 16 -1.04 -0.68 9.49
CA LYS A 16 -0.03 -0.34 8.48
C LYS A 16 1.36 -0.50 9.07
N VAL A 17 2.26 -1.03 8.26
CA VAL A 17 3.69 -1.12 8.52
C VAL A 17 4.38 -0.17 7.56
N ASP A 18 5.21 0.73 8.08
CA ASP A 18 5.99 1.63 7.24
C ASP A 18 7.15 0.87 6.57
N PRO A 19 7.44 1.11 5.29
CA PRO A 19 8.58 0.52 4.63
C PRO A 19 9.88 1.07 5.22
N ALA A 20 10.88 0.20 5.35
CA ALA A 20 12.20 0.64 5.75
C ALA A 20 12.80 1.56 4.67
N TYR A 21 13.39 2.68 5.10
CA TYR A 21 14.13 3.57 4.23
C TYR A 21 15.60 3.66 4.71
N PRO A 22 16.48 2.77 4.21
CA PRO A 22 17.88 2.73 4.63
C PRO A 22 18.60 4.07 4.50
N LEU A 23 19.40 4.43 5.52
CA LEU A 23 20.21 5.66 5.54
C LEU A 23 21.11 5.80 4.31
N GLN A 24 21.63 4.69 3.76
CA GLN A 24 22.45 4.73 2.55
C GLN A 24 21.66 5.26 1.35
N LEU A 25 20.40 4.83 1.18
CA LEU A 25 19.53 5.29 0.10
C LEU A 25 19.15 6.75 0.29
N MET A 26 18.87 7.14 1.53
CA MET A 26 18.61 8.54 1.89
C MET A 26 19.81 9.43 1.53
N ARG A 27 21.03 9.03 1.90
CA ARG A 27 22.28 9.75 1.60
C ARG A 27 22.58 9.82 0.10
N GLN A 28 22.16 8.81 -0.66
CA GLN A 28 22.26 8.78 -2.12
C GLN A 28 21.12 9.56 -2.80
N ASN A 29 20.23 10.20 -2.04
CA ASN A 29 19.04 10.90 -2.55
C ASN A 29 18.11 10.02 -3.41
N VAL A 30 18.11 8.70 -3.16
CA VAL A 30 17.21 7.77 -3.84
C VAL A 30 15.81 7.92 -3.25
N ALA A 31 14.96 8.66 -3.95
CA ALA A 31 13.62 9.00 -3.50
C ALA A 31 12.62 8.89 -4.65
N GLY A 32 11.35 8.61 -4.34
CA GLY A 32 10.33 8.41 -5.36
C GLY A 32 9.05 7.84 -4.76
N THR A 33 8.12 7.46 -5.62
CA THR A 33 6.90 6.78 -5.18
C THR A 33 6.86 5.43 -5.87
N VAL A 34 6.94 4.36 -5.08
CA VAL A 34 6.75 3.00 -5.58
C VAL A 34 5.25 2.74 -5.72
N ILE A 35 4.82 2.23 -6.86
CA ILE A 35 3.43 1.85 -7.11
C ILE A 35 3.34 0.33 -7.11
N LEU A 36 2.50 -0.20 -6.23
CA LEU A 36 2.28 -1.63 -6.06
C LEU A 36 0.84 -1.99 -6.40
N TYR A 37 0.64 -3.14 -7.01
CA TYR A 37 -0.65 -3.84 -7.00
C TYR A 37 -0.62 -4.90 -5.90
N ALA A 38 -1.76 -5.14 -5.27
CA ALA A 38 -1.97 -6.31 -4.42
C ALA A 38 -3.44 -6.70 -4.37
N ILE A 39 -3.73 -7.85 -3.77
CA ILE A 39 -5.08 -8.29 -3.43
C ILE A 39 -5.26 -8.15 -1.93
N ILE A 40 -6.33 -7.49 -1.50
CA ILE A 40 -6.80 -7.53 -0.12
C ILE A 40 -7.81 -8.68 -0.06
N HIS A 41 -7.49 -9.72 0.70
CA HIS A 41 -8.32 -10.91 0.82
C HIS A 41 -9.54 -10.67 1.73
N ALA A 42 -10.53 -11.55 1.61
CA ALA A 42 -11.73 -11.56 2.42
C ALA A 42 -11.48 -11.74 3.94
N ASP A 43 -10.28 -12.16 4.35
CA ASP A 43 -9.83 -12.21 5.74
C ASP A 43 -9.11 -10.94 6.20
N GLY A 44 -8.95 -9.96 5.29
CA GLY A 44 -8.28 -8.69 5.54
C GLY A 44 -6.76 -8.71 5.37
N THR A 45 -6.15 -9.85 5.03
CA THR A 45 -4.72 -9.94 4.74
C THR A 45 -4.41 -9.42 3.33
N VAL A 46 -3.16 -9.03 3.09
CA VAL A 46 -2.69 -8.56 1.78
C VAL A 46 -1.81 -9.61 1.13
N GLY A 47 -2.15 -10.01 -0.10
CA GLY A 47 -1.43 -10.99 -0.89
C GLY A 47 -1.19 -10.54 -2.33
N SER A 48 -0.51 -11.38 -3.12
CA SER A 48 -0.24 -11.14 -4.55
C SER A 48 0.40 -9.77 -4.85
N VAL A 49 1.30 -9.32 -3.96
CA VAL A 49 1.96 -8.01 -4.09
C VAL A 49 2.92 -8.02 -5.28
N ARG A 50 2.75 -7.07 -6.20
CA ARG A 50 3.62 -6.89 -7.36
C ARG A 50 3.94 -5.42 -7.59
N VAL A 51 5.16 -5.13 -8.02
CA VAL A 51 5.59 -3.78 -8.37
C VAL A 51 5.04 -3.43 -9.75
N LEU A 52 4.24 -2.38 -9.83
CA LEU A 52 3.77 -1.81 -11.10
C LEU A 52 4.73 -0.72 -11.62
N ARG A 53 5.27 0.09 -10.71
CA ARG A 53 6.25 1.12 -11.02
C ARG A 53 7.25 1.23 -9.90
N GLY A 54 8.50 0.91 -10.22
CA GLY A 54 9.63 0.99 -9.32
C GLY A 54 10.30 2.36 -9.29
N VAL A 55 11.17 2.54 -8.30
CA VAL A 55 12.09 3.68 -8.20
C VAL A 55 13.54 3.21 -8.16
N ASP A 56 13.80 2.22 -7.32
CA ASP A 56 15.08 1.54 -7.11
C ASP A 56 14.72 0.17 -6.53
N ASP A 57 15.33 -0.91 -7.03
CA ASP A 57 14.96 -2.28 -6.67
C ASP A 57 14.95 -2.51 -5.14
N ARG A 58 15.83 -1.81 -4.40
CA ARG A 58 15.88 -1.92 -2.93
C ARG A 58 14.65 -1.27 -2.29
N LEU A 59 14.25 -0.08 -2.75
CA LEU A 59 13.03 0.58 -2.26
C LEU A 59 11.78 -0.21 -2.64
N ASP A 60 11.75 -0.77 -3.84
CA ASP A 60 10.66 -1.60 -4.32
C ASP A 60 10.47 -2.83 -3.43
N GLN A 61 11.58 -3.48 -3.05
CA GLN A 61 11.57 -4.58 -2.09
C GLN A 61 11.03 -4.15 -0.72
N PHE A 62 11.53 -3.05 -0.14
CA PHE A 62 11.04 -2.59 1.17
C PHE A 62 9.56 -2.18 1.13
N ALA A 63 9.11 -1.59 0.03
CA ALA A 63 7.70 -1.25 -0.18
C ALA A 63 6.83 -2.51 -0.22
N SER A 64 7.22 -3.50 -1.03
CA SER A 64 6.45 -4.75 -1.18
C SER A 64 6.36 -5.54 0.14
N GLN A 65 7.47 -5.66 0.87
CA GLN A 65 7.51 -6.34 2.16
C GLN A 65 6.67 -5.66 3.23
N ALA A 66 6.61 -4.32 3.23
CA ALA A 66 5.79 -3.57 4.17
C ALA A 66 4.30 -3.73 3.87
N VAL A 67 3.89 -3.58 2.60
CA VAL A 67 2.50 -3.72 2.18
C VAL A 67 1.96 -5.12 2.41
N ALA A 68 2.78 -6.17 2.22
CA ALA A 68 2.40 -7.55 2.53
C ALA A 68 2.06 -7.79 4.02
N GLN A 69 2.48 -6.90 4.92
CA GLN A 69 2.21 -6.99 6.37
C GLN A 69 1.04 -6.10 6.82
N TRP A 70 0.41 -5.38 5.89
CA TRP A 70 -0.77 -4.57 6.21
C TRP A 70 -1.98 -5.47 6.48
N GLN A 71 -2.84 -5.00 7.38
CA GLN A 71 -4.12 -5.65 7.67
C GLN A 71 -5.23 -4.66 7.37
N PHE A 72 -6.33 -5.20 6.85
CA PHE A 72 -7.53 -4.47 6.51
C PHE A 72 -8.74 -5.10 7.20
N GLN A 73 -9.76 -4.29 7.44
CA GLN A 73 -11.13 -4.76 7.40
C GLN A 73 -11.47 -5.01 5.93
N PRO A 74 -11.90 -6.23 5.56
CA PRO A 74 -12.13 -6.59 4.16
C PRO A 74 -13.29 -5.78 3.57
N ALA A 75 -13.27 -5.63 2.25
CA ALA A 75 -14.44 -5.20 1.51
C ALA A 75 -15.56 -6.23 1.67
N THR A 76 -16.81 -5.77 1.68
CA THR A 76 -17.98 -6.65 1.70
C THR A 76 -18.86 -6.37 0.51
N LYS A 77 -19.39 -7.42 -0.11
CA LYS A 77 -20.43 -7.35 -1.14
C LYS A 77 -21.68 -8.02 -0.62
N ASN A 78 -22.77 -7.26 -0.49
CA ASN A 78 -24.02 -7.71 0.11
C ASN A 78 -23.79 -8.33 1.50
N GLY A 79 -22.96 -7.68 2.32
CA GLY A 79 -22.61 -8.14 3.68
C GLY A 79 -21.60 -9.29 3.76
N SER A 80 -21.20 -9.89 2.64
CA SER A 80 -20.21 -10.98 2.62
C SER A 80 -18.81 -10.45 2.29
N PRO A 81 -17.76 -10.75 3.06
CA PRO A 81 -16.39 -10.37 2.73
C PRO A 81 -15.95 -10.91 1.36
N VAL A 82 -15.25 -10.08 0.58
CA VAL A 82 -14.76 -10.43 -0.76
C VAL A 82 -13.33 -9.97 -0.97
N ASP A 83 -12.61 -10.70 -1.82
CA ASP A 83 -11.30 -10.30 -2.30
C ASP A 83 -11.42 -9.10 -3.24
N VAL A 84 -10.52 -8.14 -3.08
CA VAL A 84 -10.47 -6.92 -3.91
C VAL A 84 -9.05 -6.60 -4.35
N GLU A 85 -8.93 -6.19 -5.60
CA GLU A 85 -7.68 -5.66 -6.15
C GLU A 85 -7.46 -4.22 -5.70
N ALA A 86 -6.25 -3.89 -5.29
CA ALA A 86 -5.88 -2.56 -4.82
C ALA A 86 -4.54 -2.11 -5.42
N THR A 87 -4.42 -0.80 -5.63
CA THR A 87 -3.16 -0.14 -5.99
C THR A 87 -2.70 0.73 -4.83
N PHE A 88 -1.46 0.53 -4.38
CA PHE A 88 -0.84 1.27 -3.30
C PHE A 88 0.27 2.18 -3.82
N GLN A 89 0.32 3.40 -3.30
CA GLN A 89 1.38 4.37 -3.59
C GLN A 89 2.21 4.57 -2.33
N ILE A 90 3.48 4.18 -2.39
CA ILE A 90 4.40 4.20 -1.26
C ILE A 90 5.48 5.27 -1.48
N PRO A 91 5.33 6.47 -0.88
CA PRO A 91 6.29 7.55 -1.06
C PRO A 91 7.52 7.36 -0.16
N PHE A 92 8.70 7.38 -0.78
CA PHE A 92 9.98 7.53 -0.10
C PHE A 92 10.44 8.98 -0.28
N ARG A 93 10.50 9.70 0.84
CA ARG A 93 10.94 11.10 0.89
C ARG A 93 11.94 11.24 2.03
N PRO A 94 13.17 11.72 1.78
CA PRO A 94 14.04 12.08 2.88
C PRO A 94 13.37 13.20 3.70
N PRO A 95 13.61 13.27 5.03
CA PRO A 95 13.18 14.41 5.82
C PRO A 95 13.67 15.69 5.12
N ARG A 96 12.77 16.65 4.88
CA ARG A 96 13.22 17.97 4.43
C ARG A 96 14.09 18.52 5.55
N ALA A 97 15.37 18.75 5.27
CA ALA A 97 16.20 19.58 6.13
C ALA A 97 15.51 20.95 6.18
N GLY A 98 15.04 21.35 7.36
CA GLY A 98 14.34 22.62 7.53
C GLY A 98 15.23 23.78 7.10
N THR A 99 14.76 24.57 6.16
CA THR A 99 15.29 25.91 5.89
C THR A 99 14.97 26.77 7.11
N ASN A 100 16.00 27.09 7.89
CA ASN A 100 15.98 28.22 8.81
C ASN A 100 17.16 29.11 8.41
N PHE A 101 16.86 30.23 7.76
CA PHE A 101 17.74 31.41 7.67
C PHE A 101 16.90 32.62 8.07
#